data_AF-D8SWM3-F1
#
_entry.id   AF-D8SWM3-F1
#
_cell.length_a   1.000
_cell.length_b   1.000
_cell.length_c   1.000
_cell.angle_alpha   90.00
_cell.angle_beta   90.00
_cell.angle_gamma   90.00
#
_symmetry.space_group_name_H-M   'P 1'
#
loop_
_entity.id
_entity.type
_entity.pdbx_description
1 polymer ?
#
loop_
_entity_poly.entity_id
_entity_poly.type
_entity_poly.pdbx_seq_one_letter_code
_entity_poly.pdbx_strand_id
1 'polypeptide(L)'
;METKDVRAYESFQDMLETEGLENVLPGIESVEEGIGIYRGFYSRETEALGVLALHVSQPIQPRNAVTALLQSLKVEGVASLLGLRATKGTLVSALPPPRSRLLASFLARNSESVPSSKLTVGGRALAKHVNRSSAGWWGACSGTETAKNKVALKAVCRIIDQASWMNTHHLPQSTHIFEIRVQDGYGARWSSDGKQFRGFVEPPMKDGHSSKWRH
;
A
#
# COMPACT_ATOMS: atom_id res chain seq x y z
N MET A 1 -1.99 -31.60 -2.54
CA MET A 1 -3.23 -32.21 -3.05
C MET A 1 -3.35 -33.51 -2.31
N GLU A 2 -4.50 -33.75 -1.69
CA GLU A 2 -4.72 -34.94 -0.85
C GLU A 2 -5.96 -35.65 -1.36
N THR A 3 -5.84 -36.97 -1.59
CA THR A 3 -6.96 -37.81 -1.99
C THR A 3 -7.83 -38.09 -0.78
N LYS A 4 -9.10 -37.70 -0.87
CA LYS A 4 -10.11 -37.89 0.17
C LYS A 4 -10.94 -39.14 -0.03
N ASP A 5 -11.26 -39.46 -1.28
CA ASP A 5 -12.13 -40.58 -1.65
C ASP A 5 -11.82 -41.04 -3.07
N VAL A 6 -12.16 -42.30 -3.38
CA VAL A 6 -12.02 -42.91 -4.70
C VAL A 6 -13.27 -43.72 -5.01
N ARG A 7 -13.92 -43.44 -6.14
CA ARG A 7 -15.14 -44.11 -6.58
C ARG A 7 -14.99 -44.70 -7.95
N ALA A 8 -15.60 -45.85 -8.18
CA ALA A 8 -15.52 -46.59 -9.43
C ALA A 8 -16.85 -46.54 -10.19
N TYR A 9 -16.75 -46.42 -11.52
CA TYR A 9 -17.87 -46.31 -12.45
C TYR A 9 -17.63 -47.21 -13.66
N GLU A 10 -18.72 -47.62 -14.31
CA GLU A 10 -18.65 -48.50 -15.48
C GLU A 10 -18.27 -47.76 -16.76
N SER A 11 -18.47 -46.44 -16.80
CA SER A 11 -18.15 -45.60 -17.97
C SER A 11 -17.90 -44.13 -17.59
N PHE A 12 -17.34 -43.36 -18.52
CA PHE A 12 -17.20 -41.91 -18.36
C PHE A 12 -18.56 -41.21 -18.29
N GLN A 13 -19.58 -41.74 -18.98
CA GLN A 13 -20.93 -41.19 -18.94
C GLN A 13 -21.51 -41.29 -17.52
N ASP A 14 -21.50 -42.50 -16.95
CA ASP A 14 -21.99 -42.77 -15.60
C ASP A 14 -21.26 -41.92 -14.54
N MET A 15 -19.93 -41.81 -14.67
CA MET A 15 -19.14 -40.96 -13.80
C MET A 15 -19.51 -39.47 -13.92
N LEU A 16 -19.66 -38.94 -15.14
CA LEU A 16 -19.99 -37.52 -15.36
C LEU A 16 -21.42 -37.16 -14.93
N GLU A 17 -22.37 -38.06 -15.12
CA GLU A 17 -23.75 -37.89 -14.68
C GLU A 17 -23.86 -37.97 -13.15
N THR A 18 -23.15 -38.91 -12.52
CA THR A 18 -23.22 -39.15 -11.08
C THR A 18 -22.41 -38.15 -10.25
N GLU A 19 -21.16 -37.86 -10.65
CA GLU A 19 -20.31 -36.87 -9.95
C GLU A 19 -20.67 -35.43 -10.32
N GLY A 20 -21.40 -35.24 -11.42
CA GLY A 20 -21.79 -33.95 -11.97
C GLY A 20 -20.70 -33.35 -12.84
N LEU A 21 -21.03 -33.07 -14.10
CA LEU A 21 -20.12 -32.55 -15.13
C LEU A 21 -19.28 -31.36 -14.64
N GLU A 22 -19.89 -30.35 -14.01
CA GLU A 22 -19.19 -29.14 -13.54
C GLU A 22 -18.16 -29.42 -12.44
N ASN A 23 -18.32 -30.51 -11.67
CA ASN A 23 -17.35 -30.90 -10.63
C ASN A 23 -16.11 -31.60 -11.23
N VAL A 24 -16.26 -32.24 -12.39
CA VAL A 24 -15.22 -33.04 -13.04
C VAL A 24 -14.52 -32.26 -14.14
N LEU A 25 -15.29 -31.57 -14.98
CA LEU A 25 -14.85 -30.76 -16.11
C LEU A 25 -15.56 -29.39 -16.10
N PRO A 26 -15.12 -28.45 -15.25
CA PRO A 26 -15.75 -27.13 -15.12
C PRO A 26 -15.76 -26.35 -16.44
N GLY A 27 -16.91 -25.78 -16.79
CA GLY A 27 -17.09 -24.94 -17.99
C GLY A 27 -17.36 -25.70 -19.29
N ILE A 28 -17.61 -27.02 -19.22
CA ILE A 28 -18.08 -27.83 -20.35
C ILE A 28 -19.62 -27.87 -20.36
N GLU A 29 -20.23 -27.75 -21.53
CA GLU A 29 -21.68 -27.49 -21.64
C GLU A 29 -22.52 -28.78 -21.66
N SER A 30 -21.94 -29.94 -22.01
CA SER A 30 -22.67 -31.21 -22.10
C SER A 30 -21.83 -32.45 -21.72
N VAL A 31 -22.51 -33.51 -21.29
CA VAL A 31 -21.86 -34.80 -20.97
C VAL A 31 -21.25 -35.41 -22.23
N GLU A 32 -21.88 -35.25 -23.39
CA GLU A 32 -21.37 -35.72 -24.68
C GLU A 32 -20.03 -35.06 -25.04
N GLU A 33 -19.93 -33.75 -24.86
CA GLU A 33 -18.68 -33.00 -25.04
C GLU A 33 -17.62 -33.47 -24.03
N GLY A 34 -18.00 -33.64 -22.76
CA GLY A 34 -17.13 -34.15 -21.71
C GLY A 34 -16.56 -35.55 -22.02
N ILE A 35 -17.41 -36.47 -22.51
CA ILE A 35 -16.96 -37.77 -22.99
C ILE A 35 -15.99 -37.59 -24.17
N GLY A 36 -16.29 -36.69 -25.11
CA GLY A 36 -15.42 -36.34 -26.23
C GLY A 36 -14.01 -35.95 -25.80
N ILE A 37 -13.88 -35.18 -24.71
CA ILE A 37 -12.58 -34.82 -24.12
C ILE A 37 -11.83 -36.08 -23.67
N TYR A 38 -12.47 -36.97 -22.90
CA TYR A 38 -11.83 -38.21 -22.45
C TYR A 38 -11.46 -39.15 -23.60
N ARG A 39 -12.24 -39.17 -24.70
CA ARG A 39 -11.92 -39.94 -25.90
C ARG A 39 -10.66 -39.47 -26.63
N GLY A 40 -10.23 -38.22 -26.41
CA GLY A 40 -8.93 -37.75 -26.87
C GLY A 40 -7.75 -38.44 -26.18
N PHE A 41 -7.97 -39.07 -25.01
CA PHE A 41 -6.93 -39.67 -24.18
C PHE A 41 -7.10 -41.19 -23.99
N TYR A 42 -8.33 -41.68 -23.94
CA TYR A 42 -8.67 -43.06 -23.59
C TYR A 42 -9.61 -43.71 -24.61
N SER A 43 -9.23 -44.89 -25.09
CA SER A 43 -10.08 -45.68 -26.00
C SER A 43 -11.24 -46.36 -25.25
N ARG A 44 -12.20 -46.93 -25.99
CA ARG A 44 -13.31 -47.69 -25.39
C ARG A 44 -12.84 -48.97 -24.71
N GLU A 45 -11.79 -49.60 -25.24
CA GLU A 45 -11.18 -50.78 -24.62
C GLU A 45 -10.53 -50.43 -23.27
N THR A 46 -9.91 -49.25 -23.16
CA THR A 46 -9.35 -48.76 -21.89
C THR A 46 -10.46 -48.43 -20.89
N GLU A 47 -11.53 -47.77 -21.33
CA GLU A 47 -12.68 -47.48 -20.45
C GLU A 47 -13.37 -48.75 -19.96
N ALA A 48 -13.39 -49.82 -20.76
CA ALA A 48 -13.97 -51.11 -20.36
C ALA A 48 -13.22 -51.77 -19.18
N LEU A 49 -12.01 -51.29 -18.83
CA LEU A 49 -11.32 -51.66 -17.59
C LEU A 49 -11.93 -50.98 -16.34
N GLY A 50 -12.82 -50.01 -16.52
CA GLY A 50 -13.45 -49.21 -15.49
C GLY A 50 -12.93 -47.77 -15.44
N VAL A 51 -13.72 -46.89 -14.82
CA VAL A 51 -13.39 -45.47 -14.61
C VAL A 51 -13.32 -45.19 -13.11
N LEU A 52 -12.28 -44.48 -12.68
CA LEU A 52 -12.12 -44.04 -11.28
C LEU A 52 -12.24 -42.53 -11.15
N ALA A 53 -13.16 -42.05 -10.32
CA ALA A 53 -13.22 -40.66 -9.89
C ALA A 53 -12.40 -40.49 -8.59
N LEU A 54 -11.41 -39.59 -8.64
CA LEU A 54 -10.57 -39.25 -7.49
C LEU A 54 -11.07 -37.95 -6.86
N HIS A 55 -11.60 -38.03 -5.64
CA HIS A 55 -11.97 -36.83 -4.88
C HIS A 55 -10.74 -36.30 -4.17
N VAL A 56 -10.38 -35.07 -4.50
CA VAL A 56 -9.14 -34.44 -4.06
C VAL A 56 -9.46 -33.11 -3.41
N SER A 57 -8.86 -32.83 -2.24
CA SER A 57 -8.86 -31.46 -1.73
C SER A 57 -7.70 -30.68 -2.32
N GLN A 58 -8.00 -29.51 -2.88
CA GLN A 58 -6.99 -28.50 -3.08
C GLN A 58 -6.58 -27.94 -1.72
N PRO A 59 -5.26 -27.87 -1.42
CA PRO A 59 -4.82 -27.05 -0.31
C PRO A 59 -5.26 -25.60 -0.56
N ILE A 60 -5.61 -24.85 0.49
CA ILE A 60 -5.83 -23.41 0.38
C ILE A 60 -4.54 -22.81 -0.19
N GLN A 61 -4.58 -22.44 -1.46
CA GLN A 61 -3.43 -21.81 -2.10
C GLN A 61 -3.20 -20.47 -1.37
N PRO A 62 -1.96 -20.12 -0.97
CA PRO A 62 -1.68 -18.87 -0.25
C PRO A 62 -2.27 -17.64 -0.95
N ARG A 63 -2.32 -17.67 -2.29
CA ARG A 63 -2.95 -16.64 -3.12
C ARG A 63 -4.45 -16.43 -2.81
N ASN A 64 -5.20 -17.50 -2.59
CA ASN A 64 -6.64 -17.43 -2.32
C ASN A 64 -6.89 -16.84 -0.91
N ALA A 65 -6.08 -17.24 0.07
CA ALA A 65 -6.15 -16.68 1.42
C ALA A 65 -5.82 -15.17 1.43
N VAL A 66 -4.76 -14.75 0.73
CA VAL A 66 -4.40 -13.33 0.62
C VAL A 66 -5.49 -12.54 -0.11
N THR A 67 -6.07 -13.10 -1.17
CA THR A 67 -7.15 -12.45 -1.92
C THR A 67 -8.39 -12.24 -1.05
N ALA A 68 -8.83 -13.29 -0.34
CA ALA A 68 -9.96 -13.22 0.58
C ALA A 68 -9.72 -12.21 1.70
N LEU A 69 -8.49 -12.17 2.24
CA LEU A 69 -8.09 -11.18 3.25
C LEU A 69 -8.19 -9.75 2.71
N LEU A 70 -7.63 -9.48 1.52
CA LEU A 70 -7.66 -8.15 0.90
C LEU A 70 -9.10 -7.70 0.56
N GLN A 71 -9.93 -8.61 0.06
CA GLN A 71 -11.35 -8.35 -0.20
C GLN A 71 -12.11 -8.02 1.08
N SER A 72 -11.79 -8.71 2.19
CA SER A 72 -12.40 -8.48 3.50
C SER A 72 -11.97 -7.16 4.13
N LEU A 73 -10.67 -6.82 4.01
CA LEU A 73 -10.11 -5.57 4.55
C LEU A 73 -10.63 -4.33 3.80
N LYS A 74 -10.90 -4.46 2.50
CA LYS A 74 -11.17 -3.33 1.60
C LYS A 74 -10.04 -2.30 1.63
N VAL A 75 -10.20 -1.20 0.89
CA VAL A 75 -9.16 -0.16 0.80
C VAL A 75 -8.93 0.52 2.15
N GLU A 76 -9.99 0.65 2.96
CA GLU A 76 -9.95 1.29 4.28
C GLU A 76 -9.17 0.47 5.30
N GLY A 77 -9.33 -0.87 5.29
CA GLY A 77 -8.58 -1.76 6.16
C GLY A 77 -7.10 -1.80 5.78
N VAL A 78 -6.80 -1.89 4.49
CA VAL A 78 -5.40 -1.81 4.00
C VAL A 78 -4.77 -0.47 4.38
N ALA A 79 -5.48 0.64 4.17
CA ALA A 79 -5.01 1.97 4.57
C ALA A 79 -4.75 2.06 6.09
N SER A 80 -5.65 1.51 6.90
CA SER A 80 -5.51 1.48 8.36
C SER A 80 -4.28 0.68 8.82
N LEU A 81 -4.00 -0.47 8.18
CA LEU A 81 -2.79 -1.27 8.44
C LEU A 81 -1.51 -0.53 8.04
N LEU A 82 -1.58 0.32 7.01
CA LEU A 82 -0.49 1.20 6.61
C LEU A 82 -0.35 2.45 7.50
N GLY A 83 -1.18 2.59 8.55
CA GLY A 83 -1.16 3.75 9.45
C GLY A 83 -1.79 5.02 8.87
N LEU A 84 -2.50 4.91 7.74
CA LEU A 84 -3.28 6.02 7.18
C LEU A 84 -4.54 6.25 8.02
N ARG A 85 -4.88 7.52 8.21
CA ARG A 85 -6.10 7.96 8.88
C ARG A 85 -6.97 8.72 7.89
N ALA A 86 -8.26 8.39 7.86
CA ALA A 86 -9.24 9.12 7.06
C ALA A 86 -9.85 10.26 7.87
N THR A 87 -9.90 11.44 7.26
CA THR A 87 -10.60 12.62 7.77
C THR A 87 -11.45 13.22 6.64
N LYS A 88 -12.26 14.24 6.95
CA LYS A 88 -12.98 14.98 5.90
C LYS A 88 -11.97 15.52 4.88
N GLY A 89 -12.18 15.19 3.61
CA GLY A 89 -11.26 15.56 2.52
C GLY A 89 -10.07 14.62 2.31
N THR A 90 -10.07 13.42 2.90
CA THR A 90 -9.09 12.36 2.56
C THR A 90 -9.33 11.83 1.15
N LEU A 91 -8.25 11.64 0.40
CA LEU A 91 -8.24 10.89 -0.86
C LEU A 91 -8.09 9.39 -0.55
N VAL A 92 -9.22 8.67 -0.48
CA VAL A 92 -9.31 7.29 0.05
C VAL A 92 -8.43 6.28 -0.71
N SER A 93 -8.25 6.46 -2.02
CA SER A 93 -7.44 5.56 -2.86
C SER A 93 -5.93 5.85 -2.81
N ALA A 94 -5.50 6.89 -2.09
CA ALA A 94 -4.09 7.27 -2.06
C ALA A 94 -3.28 6.41 -1.08
N LEU A 95 -2.28 5.72 -1.61
CA LEU A 95 -1.25 5.04 -0.82
C LEU A 95 -0.18 6.05 -0.37
N PRO A 96 0.50 5.81 0.77
CA PRO A 96 1.59 6.66 1.20
C PRO A 96 2.75 6.56 0.18
N PRO A 97 3.37 7.67 -0.23
CA PRO A 97 4.58 7.62 -1.05
C PRO A 97 5.69 6.84 -0.34
N PRO A 98 6.52 6.08 -1.08
CA PRO A 98 7.58 5.31 -0.46
C PRO A 98 8.59 6.23 0.23
N ARG A 99 9.13 5.77 1.37
CA ARG A 99 10.14 6.51 2.17
C ARG A 99 11.27 7.06 1.31
N SER A 100 11.78 6.26 0.38
CA SER A 100 12.85 6.66 -0.53
C SER A 100 12.49 7.90 -1.36
N ARG A 101 11.23 8.03 -1.80
CA ARG A 101 10.76 9.19 -2.57
C ARG A 101 10.59 10.43 -1.71
N LEU A 102 10.07 10.28 -0.48
CA LEU A 102 9.99 11.37 0.50
C LEU A 102 11.37 11.92 0.84
N LEU A 103 12.34 11.04 1.07
CA LEU A 103 13.72 11.43 1.37
C LEU A 103 14.42 12.03 0.15
N ALA A 104 14.20 11.50 -1.06
CA ALA A 104 14.80 12.04 -2.27
C ALA A 104 14.39 13.50 -2.52
N SER A 105 13.09 13.81 -2.43
CA SER A 105 12.62 15.20 -2.61
C SER A 105 13.07 16.13 -1.48
N PHE A 106 13.24 15.61 -0.27
CA PHE A 106 13.75 16.36 0.88
C PHE A 106 15.26 16.66 0.76
N LEU A 107 16.04 15.70 0.26
CA LEU A 107 17.49 15.77 0.09
C LEU A 107 17.92 16.43 -1.23
N ALA A 108 16.99 16.69 -2.14
CA ALA A 108 17.27 17.43 -3.37
C ALA A 108 17.90 18.80 -3.06
N ARG A 109 18.75 19.29 -3.97
CA ARG A 109 19.35 20.62 -3.86
C ARG A 109 18.24 21.67 -3.87
N ASN A 110 18.33 22.65 -2.96
CA ASN A 110 17.32 23.70 -2.88
C ASN A 110 17.34 24.65 -4.10
N SER A 111 18.52 24.88 -4.67
CA SER A 111 18.70 25.73 -5.83
C SER A 111 19.78 25.14 -6.73
N GLU A 112 19.41 24.88 -7.98
CA GLU A 112 20.34 24.47 -9.04
C GLU A 112 21.07 25.68 -9.63
N SER A 113 20.47 26.88 -9.54
CA SER A 113 21.06 28.13 -10.02
C SER A 113 22.25 28.65 -9.19
N VAL A 114 22.50 28.06 -8.02
CA VAL A 114 23.67 28.38 -7.18
C VAL A 114 24.52 27.11 -7.01
N PRO A 115 25.46 26.81 -7.94
CA PRO A 115 26.22 25.56 -7.94
C PRO A 115 27.03 25.31 -6.65
N SER A 116 27.53 26.38 -6.02
CA SER A 116 28.30 26.30 -4.78
C SER A 116 27.49 25.88 -3.55
N SER A 117 26.17 26.15 -3.53
CA SER A 117 25.33 25.81 -2.38
C SER A 117 25.00 24.32 -2.38
N LYS A 118 25.30 23.65 -1.29
CA LYS A 118 24.94 22.24 -1.02
C LYS A 118 23.69 22.15 -0.15
N LEU A 119 23.02 23.26 0.15
CA LEU A 119 21.82 23.28 1.00
C LEU A 119 20.68 22.51 0.33
N THR A 120 20.10 21.55 1.05
CA THR A 120 18.95 20.78 0.55
C THR A 120 17.65 21.53 0.77
N VAL A 121 16.60 21.12 0.06
CA VAL A 121 15.23 21.62 0.27
C VAL A 121 14.84 21.51 1.76
N GLY A 122 15.09 20.34 2.35
CA GLY A 122 14.86 20.08 3.76
C GLY A 122 15.70 20.92 4.71
N GLY A 123 17.00 21.07 4.42
CA GLY A 123 17.92 21.91 5.20
C GLY A 123 17.47 23.37 5.26
N ARG A 124 17.09 23.94 4.11
CA ARG A 124 16.53 25.29 4.04
C ARG A 124 15.20 25.40 4.77
N ALA A 125 14.32 24.42 4.61
CA ALA A 125 13.02 24.43 5.25
C ALA A 125 13.14 24.41 6.77
N LEU A 126 14.00 23.54 7.34
CA LEU A 126 14.19 23.48 8.78
C LEU A 126 14.81 24.77 9.32
N ALA A 127 15.82 25.31 8.64
CA ALA A 127 16.46 26.57 9.05
C ALA A 127 15.46 27.74 9.12
N LYS A 128 14.46 27.77 8.21
CA LYS A 128 13.38 28.74 8.26
C LYS A 128 12.34 28.45 9.34
N HIS A 129 12.10 27.17 9.62
CA HIS A 129 11.04 26.72 10.51
C HIS A 129 11.43 26.88 11.99
N VAL A 130 12.66 26.51 12.36
CA VAL A 130 13.19 26.68 13.73
C VAL A 130 13.07 28.12 14.23
N ASN A 131 13.35 29.11 13.38
CA ASN A 131 13.26 30.52 13.75
C ASN A 131 11.81 31.02 13.97
N ARG A 132 10.80 30.19 13.68
CA ARG A 132 9.36 30.51 13.80
C ARG A 132 8.67 29.62 14.83
N SER A 133 9.44 28.80 15.54
CA SER A 133 8.95 27.82 16.50
C SER A 133 9.54 28.12 17.86
N SER A 134 8.71 28.46 18.83
CA SER A 134 9.11 28.79 20.20
C SER A 134 9.32 27.56 21.10
N ALA A 135 8.82 26.39 20.70
CA ALA A 135 8.73 25.20 21.55
C ALA A 135 10.02 24.36 21.62
N GLY A 136 11.06 24.71 20.86
CA GLY A 136 12.37 24.03 20.89
C GLY A 136 12.40 22.59 20.34
N TRP A 137 11.26 22.01 19.95
CA TRP A 137 11.15 20.62 19.49
C TRP A 137 12.05 20.30 18.29
N TRP A 138 12.18 21.27 17.39
CA TRP A 138 13.01 21.17 16.18
C TRP A 138 14.53 21.28 16.44
N GLY A 139 14.92 21.68 17.66
CA GLY A 139 16.30 21.95 18.03
C GLY A 139 16.89 23.18 17.33
N ALA A 140 18.21 23.30 17.36
CA ALA A 140 18.94 24.38 16.69
C ALA A 140 19.36 23.99 15.26
N CYS A 141 19.19 24.90 14.30
CA CYS A 141 19.61 24.73 12.90
C CYS A 141 20.56 25.85 12.47
N SER A 142 21.81 25.76 12.90
CA SER A 142 22.87 26.76 12.66
C SER A 142 24.11 26.13 12.03
N GLY A 143 25.11 26.96 11.69
CA GLY A 143 26.37 26.52 11.11
C GLY A 143 26.32 26.29 9.60
N THR A 144 27.21 25.41 9.11
CA THR A 144 27.41 25.12 7.68
C THR A 144 26.19 24.48 7.04
N GLU A 145 26.07 24.57 5.71
CA GLU A 145 24.98 23.92 4.98
C GLU A 145 24.95 22.40 5.22
N THR A 146 26.12 21.77 5.33
CA THR A 146 26.22 20.33 5.65
C THR A 146 25.67 20.02 7.04
N ALA A 147 25.98 20.86 8.04
CA ALA A 147 25.42 20.71 9.39
C ALA A 147 23.89 20.88 9.39
N LYS A 148 23.38 21.92 8.73
CA LYS A 148 21.94 22.17 8.58
C LYS A 148 21.22 21.00 7.90
N ASN A 149 21.78 20.47 6.82
CA ASN A 149 21.24 19.32 6.11
C ASN A 149 21.19 18.07 7.01
N LYS A 150 22.24 17.82 7.82
CA LYS A 150 22.29 16.68 8.74
C LYS A 150 21.23 16.78 9.84
N VAL A 151 21.06 17.97 10.43
CA VAL A 151 20.01 18.20 11.44
C VAL A 151 18.63 18.04 10.82
N ALA A 152 18.40 18.60 9.64
CA ALA A 152 17.14 18.47 8.91
C ALA A 152 16.81 17.02 8.57
N LEU A 153 17.79 16.24 8.11
CA LEU A 153 17.61 14.82 7.84
C LEU A 153 17.24 14.05 9.12
N LYS A 154 17.91 14.32 10.24
CA LYS A 154 17.57 13.69 11.53
C LYS A 154 16.13 14.02 11.94
N ALA A 155 15.70 15.27 11.77
CA ALA A 155 14.33 15.69 12.09
C ALA A 155 13.27 14.99 11.22
N VAL A 156 13.47 14.94 9.90
CA VAL A 156 12.50 14.29 9.01
C VAL A 156 12.48 12.77 9.19
N CYS A 157 13.64 12.13 9.41
CA CYS A 157 13.69 10.70 9.71
C CYS A 157 12.92 10.40 11.00
N ARG A 158 13.11 11.19 12.07
CA ARG A 158 12.31 11.05 13.30
C ARG A 158 10.81 11.11 13.02
N ILE A 159 10.36 12.06 12.19
CA ILE A 159 8.93 12.19 11.85
C ILE A 159 8.42 10.95 11.10
N ILE A 160 9.17 10.44 10.13
CA ILE A 160 8.75 9.26 9.35
C ILE A 160 8.79 7.99 10.22
N ASP A 161 9.82 7.84 11.06
CA ASP A 161 10.03 6.64 11.90
C ASP A 161 9.04 6.59 13.08
N GLN A 162 8.61 7.74 13.58
CA GLN A 162 7.67 7.86 14.72
C GLN A 162 6.28 8.32 14.26
N ALA A 163 5.93 8.08 13.00
CA ALA A 163 4.64 8.46 12.44
C ALA A 163 3.50 7.80 13.23
N SER A 164 2.69 8.62 13.92
CA SER A 164 1.47 8.17 14.60
C SER A 164 0.22 8.49 13.79
N TRP A 165 0.36 9.35 12.79
CA TRP A 165 -0.73 9.76 11.90
C TRP A 165 -0.17 10.07 10.51
N MET A 166 -0.84 9.55 9.48
CA MET A 166 -0.54 9.85 8.08
C MET A 166 -1.83 10.03 7.31
N ASN A 167 -1.86 10.95 6.34
CA ASN A 167 -3.03 11.13 5.49
C ASN A 167 -2.68 11.83 4.18
N THR A 168 -3.37 11.47 3.11
CA THR A 168 -3.41 12.24 1.87
C THR A 168 -4.74 12.97 1.79
N HIS A 169 -4.72 14.30 1.82
CA HIS A 169 -5.94 15.11 1.89
C HIS A 169 -5.87 16.41 1.08
N HIS A 170 -7.03 16.99 0.82
CA HIS A 170 -7.17 18.26 0.10
C HIS A 170 -6.88 19.47 1.00
N LEU A 171 -6.08 20.41 0.49
CA LEU A 171 -6.07 21.79 0.98
C LEU A 171 -7.13 22.64 0.26
N PRO A 172 -7.55 23.80 0.83
CA PRO A 172 -8.58 24.69 0.25
C PRO A 172 -8.37 25.20 -1.19
N GLN A 173 -7.22 24.90 -1.82
CA GLN A 173 -6.88 25.25 -3.21
C GLN A 173 -6.72 24.00 -4.10
N SER A 174 -7.47 22.93 -3.83
CA SER A 174 -7.44 21.65 -4.59
C SER A 174 -6.07 20.99 -4.70
N THR A 175 -5.13 21.35 -3.83
CA THR A 175 -3.81 20.72 -3.77
C THR A 175 -3.88 19.52 -2.85
N HIS A 176 -3.56 18.35 -3.38
CA HIS A 176 -3.42 17.13 -2.58
C HIS A 176 -2.05 17.13 -1.91
N ILE A 177 -2.05 16.98 -0.59
CA ILE A 177 -0.84 16.84 0.20
C ILE A 177 -0.83 15.50 0.89
N PHE A 178 0.36 14.90 0.96
CA PHE A 178 0.63 13.81 1.88
C PHE A 178 1.26 14.42 3.13
N GLU A 179 0.69 14.15 4.29
CA GLU A 179 1.11 14.69 5.57
C GLU A 179 1.37 13.55 6.57
N ILE A 180 2.52 13.64 7.25
CA ILE A 180 2.89 12.76 8.36
C ILE A 180 2.96 13.60 9.63
N ARG A 181 2.44 13.07 10.74
CA ARG A 181 2.62 13.64 12.08
C ARG A 181 3.07 12.59 13.09
N VAL A 182 3.85 13.06 14.06
CA VAL A 182 4.15 12.32 15.29
C VAL A 182 3.09 12.62 16.35
N GLN A 183 3.14 11.89 17.47
CA GLN A 183 2.15 11.97 18.54
C GLN A 183 1.98 13.39 19.12
N ASP A 184 3.09 14.12 19.24
CA ASP A 184 3.11 15.51 19.73
C ASP A 184 2.48 16.51 18.73
N GLY A 185 2.07 16.06 17.55
CA GLY A 185 1.45 16.88 16.52
C GLY A 185 2.41 17.52 15.52
N TYR A 186 3.73 17.51 15.76
CA TYR A 186 4.72 17.97 14.77
C TYR A 186 4.73 17.06 13.54
N GLY A 187 5.07 17.60 12.38
CA GLY A 187 4.96 16.85 11.14
C GLY A 187 5.66 17.45 9.93
N ALA A 188 5.40 16.81 8.79
CA ALA A 188 5.97 17.16 7.51
C ALA A 188 4.98 16.89 6.38
N ARG A 189 5.04 17.71 5.32
CA ARG A 189 4.16 17.62 4.15
C ARG A 189 4.95 17.46 2.87
N TRP A 190 4.36 16.70 1.96
CA TRP A 190 4.78 16.58 0.58
C TRP A 190 3.59 16.79 -0.36
N SER A 191 3.85 16.95 -1.67
CA SER A 191 2.84 16.62 -2.67
C SER A 191 2.36 15.18 -2.48
N SER A 192 1.12 14.88 -2.90
CA SER A 192 0.55 13.53 -2.75
C SER A 192 1.39 12.42 -3.38
N ASP A 193 2.21 12.72 -4.39
CA ASP A 193 3.14 11.78 -5.04
C ASP A 193 4.54 11.74 -4.40
N GLY A 194 4.77 12.49 -3.33
CA GLY A 194 6.04 12.58 -2.61
C GLY A 194 7.16 13.32 -3.36
N LYS A 195 6.91 13.85 -4.57
CA LYS A 195 7.95 14.48 -5.41
C LYS A 195 8.41 15.84 -4.91
N GLN A 196 7.59 16.53 -4.14
CA GLN A 196 7.91 17.88 -3.65
C GLN A 196 7.71 17.94 -2.15
N PHE A 197 8.77 18.26 -1.41
CA PHE A 197 8.64 18.62 0.00
C PHE A 197 7.96 19.98 0.12
N ARG A 198 6.88 20.06 0.89
CA ARG A 198 6.05 21.26 1.06
C ARG A 198 6.36 22.03 2.33
N GLY A 199 6.90 21.36 3.35
CA GLY A 199 7.35 22.00 4.57
C GLY A 199 7.10 21.18 5.82
N PHE A 200 7.65 21.67 6.92
CA PHE A 200 7.36 21.18 8.27
C PHE A 200 6.06 21.78 8.79
N VAL A 201 5.47 21.09 9.76
CA VAL A 201 4.17 21.41 10.32
C VAL A 201 4.26 21.39 11.84
N GLU A 202 3.72 22.43 12.45
CA GLU A 202 3.58 22.55 13.89
C GLU A 202 2.31 21.82 14.39
N PRO A 203 2.22 21.51 15.69
CA PRO A 203 1.00 21.00 16.29
C PRO A 203 -0.17 21.96 16.02
N PRO A 204 -1.42 21.46 15.97
CA PRO A 204 -2.57 22.33 15.79
C PRO A 204 -2.62 23.41 16.87
N MET A 205 -2.68 24.68 16.47
CA MET A 205 -2.91 25.82 17.36
C MET A 205 -4.35 26.32 17.17
N LYS A 206 -5.07 26.50 18.28
CA LYS A 206 -6.37 27.19 18.26
C LYS A 206 -6.15 28.60 17.71
N ASP A 207 -6.91 28.99 16.68
CA ASP A 207 -6.79 30.29 16.00
C ASP A 207 -5.43 30.59 15.35
N GLY A 208 -4.64 29.57 15.01
CA GLY A 208 -3.31 29.76 14.38
C GLY A 208 -3.33 30.53 13.05
N HIS A 209 -4.47 30.57 12.35
CA HIS A 209 -4.66 31.42 11.17
C HIS A 209 -4.46 32.91 11.50
N SER A 210 -4.89 33.37 12.68
CA SER A 210 -4.78 34.76 13.14
C SER A 210 -3.34 35.15 13.48
N SER A 211 -2.50 34.19 13.90
CA SER A 211 -1.07 34.39 14.21
C SER A 211 -0.13 34.06 13.03
N LYS A 212 -0.69 33.76 11.84
CA LYS A 212 0.06 33.24 10.66
C LYS A 212 0.86 31.97 10.99
N TRP A 213 0.36 31.15 11.91
CA TRP A 213 0.99 29.89 12.34
C TRP A 213 2.41 30.08 12.86
N ARG A 214 2.65 31.22 13.53
CA ARG A 214 3.87 31.41 14.33
C ARG A 214 3.63 30.78 15.69
N HIS A 215 4.47 29.80 16.03
CA HIS A 215 4.45 29.12 17.31
C HIS A 215 5.48 29.75 18.23
#